data_AF-A0A2U8WNE7-F1
#
_entry.id   AF-A0A2U8WNE7-F1
#
_cell.length_a   1.000
_cell.length_b   1.000
_cell.length_c   1.000
_cell.angle_alpha   90.00
_cell.angle_beta   90.00
_cell.angle_gamma   90.00
#
_symmetry.space_group_name_H-M   'P 1'
#
loop_
_entity.id
_entity.type
_entity.pdbx_description
1 polymer ?
#
loop_
_entity_poly.entity_id
_entity_poly.type
_entity_poly.pdbx_seq_one_letter_code
_entity_poly.pdbx_strand_id
1 'polypeptide(L)'
;MDACSGTPVSLTLGRRRIEGVLRAVGEAVDMPGAPGAPARRLRNLILDFGPACAPVEVWLDEPEPFGPPIGPACPSPSSGS
;
A
#
# COMPACT_ATOMS: atom_id res chain seq x y z
N MET A 1 18.11 17.85 -18.03
CA MET A 1 17.66 17.56 -16.66
C MET A 1 16.26 17.00 -16.81
N ASP A 2 16.18 15.69 -16.96
CA ASP A 2 14.91 15.00 -17.15
C ASP A 2 14.21 14.92 -15.80
N ALA A 3 13.11 15.67 -15.66
CA ALA A 3 12.18 15.47 -14.57
C ALA A 3 11.70 14.02 -14.66
N CYS A 4 12.20 13.16 -13.77
CA CYS A 4 11.82 11.76 -13.72
C CYS A 4 10.30 11.67 -13.66
N SER A 5 9.68 10.99 -14.62
CA SER A 5 8.24 10.89 -14.86
C SER A 5 7.49 10.06 -13.79
N GLY A 6 7.90 10.14 -12.54
CA GLY A 6 7.31 9.39 -11.43
C GLY A 6 6.22 10.17 -10.71
N THR A 7 5.38 9.46 -9.96
CA THR A 7 4.38 10.08 -9.08
C THR A 7 5.09 10.90 -8.01
N PRO A 8 4.78 12.20 -7.83
CA PRO A 8 5.40 13.01 -6.79
C PRO A 8 5.01 12.49 -5.40
N VAL A 9 6.00 12.42 -4.51
CA VAL A 9 5.81 11.96 -3.13
C VAL A 9 6.53 12.88 -2.15
N SER A 10 6.03 12.92 -0.92
CA SER A 10 6.65 13.61 0.20
C SER A 10 6.85 12.64 1.35
N LEU A 11 8.09 12.49 1.82
CA LEU A 11 8.42 11.72 3.02
C LEU A 11 8.68 12.67 4.19
N THR A 12 7.98 12.44 5.30
CA THR A 12 8.19 13.19 6.54
C THR A 12 8.92 12.33 7.56
N LEU A 13 10.11 12.77 7.98
CA LEU A 13 10.96 12.14 9.00
C LEU A 13 11.07 13.07 10.20
N GLY A 14 10.22 12.86 11.20
CA GLY A 14 10.09 13.76 12.34
C GLY A 14 9.63 15.16 11.89
N ARG A 15 10.51 16.16 12.02
CA ARG A 15 10.25 17.55 11.56
C ARG A 15 10.79 17.86 10.17
N ARG A 16 11.47 16.90 9.53
CA ARG A 16 12.05 17.09 8.20
C ARG A 16 11.09 16.54 7.16
N ARG A 17 10.93 17.27 6.06
CA ARG A 17 10.15 16.85 4.90
C ARG A 17 11.06 16.80 3.68
N ILE A 18 10.99 15.72 2.92
CA ILE A 18 11.82 15.47 1.74
C ILE A 18 10.87 15.18 0.58
N GLU A 19 11.03 15.93 -0.52
CA GLU A 19 10.24 15.77 -1.74
C GLU A 19 10.99 14.88 -2.73
N GLY A 20 10.27 13.99 -3.40
CA GLY A 20 10.84 13.05 -4.34
C GLY A 20 9.80 12.47 -5.30
N VAL A 21 10.16 11.37 -5.94
CA VAL A 21 9.30 10.66 -6.89
C VAL A 21 9.25 9.17 -6.57
N LEU A 22 8.08 8.56 -6.74
CA LEU A 22 7.93 7.10 -6.76
C LEU A 22 8.53 6.57 -8.07
N ARG A 23 9.54 5.72 -7.96
CA ARG A 23 10.22 5.11 -9.11
C ARG A 23 9.63 3.77 -9.51
N ALA A 24 9.28 2.97 -8.51
CA ALA A 24 8.77 1.63 -8.72
C ALA A 24 7.86 1.21 -7.57
N VAL A 25 6.89 0.36 -7.91
CA VAL A 25 6.05 -0.38 -6.96
C VAL A 25 6.50 -1.83 -7.06
N GLY A 26 6.99 -2.37 -5.94
CA GLY A 26 7.50 -3.73 -5.86
C GLY A 26 6.45 -4.74 -5.45
N GLU A 27 6.93 -5.87 -4.94
CA GLU A 27 6.10 -6.99 -4.50
C GLU A 27 5.27 -6.64 -3.26
N ALA A 28 4.23 -7.45 -3.00
CA ALA A 28 3.52 -7.43 -1.74
C ALA A 28 3.82 -8.70 -0.95
N VAL A 29 3.93 -8.53 0.37
CA VAL A 29 4.20 -9.62 1.30
C VAL A 29 3.13 -9.65 2.38
N ASP A 30 2.67 -10.85 2.72
CA ASP A 30 1.77 -11.06 3.84
C ASP A 30 2.58 -11.21 5.13
N MET A 31 2.43 -10.25 6.03
CA MET A 31 3.06 -10.25 7.35
C MET A 31 2.11 -10.87 8.37
N PRO A 32 2.56 -11.89 9.12
CA PRO A 32 1.76 -12.46 10.18
C PRO A 32 1.45 -11.39 11.23
N GLY A 33 0.20 -11.38 11.69
CA GLY A 33 -0.21 -10.55 12.80
C GLY A 33 0.50 -10.97 14.10
N ALA A 34 0.71 -10.02 15.00
CA ALA A 34 1.03 -10.37 16.38
C ALA A 34 -0.18 -11.09 17.03
N PRO A 35 0.01 -11.85 18.12
CA PRO A 35 -1.12 -12.43 18.84
C PRO A 35 -2.16 -11.34 19.21
N GLY A 36 -3.38 -11.50 18.71
CA GLY A 36 -4.47 -10.52 18.89
C GLY A 36 -4.52 -9.38 17.86
N ALA A 37 -3.64 -9.36 16.86
CA ALA A 37 -3.67 -8.41 15.75
C ALA A 37 -3.93 -9.12 14.42
N PRO A 38 -4.65 -8.50 13.46
CA PRO A 38 -4.84 -9.08 12.13
C PRO A 38 -3.50 -9.18 11.39
N ALA A 39 -3.41 -10.14 10.48
CA ALA A 39 -2.35 -10.19 9.49
C ALA A 39 -2.42 -8.93 8.60
N ARG A 40 -1.27 -8.48 8.11
CA ARG A 40 -1.17 -7.26 7.31
C ARG A 40 -0.46 -7.56 6.01
N ARG A 41 -0.93 -6.96 4.93
CA ARG A 41 -0.26 -7.05 3.64
C ARG A 41 0.54 -5.77 3.42
N LEU A 42 1.84 -5.92 3.22
CA LEU A 42 2.73 -4.78 2.96
C LEU A 42 3.05 -4.70 1.48
N ARG A 43 3.01 -3.50 0.90
CA ARG A 43 3.48 -3.20 -0.45
C ARG A 43 4.83 -2.50 -0.42
N ASN A 44 5.75 -2.98 -1.23
CA ASN A 44 7.03 -2.35 -1.45
C ASN A 44 6.93 -1.12 -2.38
N LEU A 45 7.57 -0.01 -2.01
CA LEU A 45 7.70 1.18 -2.82
C LEU A 45 9.16 1.65 -2.83
N ILE A 46 9.67 2.00 -4.01
CA ILE A 46 11.02 2.54 -4.20
C ILE A 46 10.90 4.03 -4.51
N LEU A 47 11.42 4.85 -3.61
CA LEU A 47 11.36 6.31 -3.66
C LEU A 47 12.72 6.88 -4.02
N ASP A 48 12.73 7.88 -4.90
CA ASP A 48 13.92 8.60 -5.32
C ASP A 48 13.78 10.07 -4.93
N PHE A 49 14.72 10.55 -4.12
CA PHE A 49 14.77 11.92 -3.61
C PHE A 49 15.86 12.74 -4.30
N GLY A 50 16.23 12.35 -5.52
CA GLY A 50 17.18 13.06 -6.37
C GLY A 50 18.65 12.74 -6.04
N PRO A 51 19.58 13.54 -6.57
CA PRO A 51 21.01 13.19 -6.67
C PRO A 51 21.77 13.11 -5.35
N ALA A 52 21.15 13.52 -4.23
CA ALA A 52 21.79 13.53 -2.92
C ALA A 52 21.58 12.24 -2.11
N CYS A 53 20.70 11.33 -2.56
CA CYS A 53 20.27 10.18 -1.77
C CYS A 53 20.26 8.89 -2.61
N ALA A 54 20.64 7.76 -2.01
CA ALA A 54 20.33 6.45 -2.58
C ALA A 54 18.79 6.23 -2.59
N PRO A 55 18.26 5.40 -3.51
CA PRO A 55 16.85 5.04 -3.49
C PRO A 55 16.43 4.50 -2.13
N VAL A 56 15.28 4.94 -1.64
CA VAL A 56 14.72 4.52 -0.34
C VAL A 56 13.63 3.50 -0.60
N GLU A 57 13.77 2.33 0.02
CA GLU A 57 12.76 1.28 0.00
C GLU A 57 11.85 1.41 1.22
N VAL A 58 10.53 1.43 1.00
CA VAL A 58 9.53 1.46 2.07
C VAL A 58 8.49 0.38 1.87
N TRP A 59 8.01 -0.18 2.97
CA TRP A 59 6.92 -1.15 3.00
C TRP A 59 5.72 -0.52 3.69
N LEU A 60 4.64 -0.29 2.95
CA LEU A 60 3.43 0.35 3.47
C LEU A 60 2.30 -0.67 3.55
N ASP A 61 1.46 -0.56 4.59
CA ASP A 61 0.24 -1.37 4.69
C ASP A 61 -0.66 -1.09 3.46
N GLU A 62 -1.03 -2.16 2.74
CA GLU A 62 -2.10 -2.06 1.75
C GLU A 62 -3.42 -1.91 2.51
N PRO A 63 -4.20 -0.84 2.28
CA PRO A 63 -5.54 -0.80 2.83
C PRO A 63 -6.33 -1.98 2.26
N GLU A 64 -7.05 -2.69 3.13
CA GLU A 64 -8.01 -3.69 2.65
C GLU A 64 -8.92 -3.01 1.61
N PRO A 65 -9.16 -3.66 0.45
CA PRO A 65 -10.08 -3.10 -0.52
C PRO A 65 -11.42 -2.86 0.18
N PHE A 66 -11.84 -1.60 0.26
CA PHE A 66 -13.16 -1.21 0.75
C PHE A 66 -14.22 -1.85 -0.15
N GLY A 67 -14.67 -3.04 0.23
CA GLY A 67 -15.79 -3.72 -0.38
C GLY A 67 -16.29 -4.76 0.62
N PRO A 68 -17.59 -4.79 0.94
CA PRO A 68 -18.12 -5.93 1.68
C PRO A 68 -17.79 -7.20 0.89
N PRO A 69 -17.46 -8.32 1.56
CA PRO A 69 -17.39 -9.59 0.86
C PRO A 69 -18.74 -9.76 0.17
N ILE A 70 -18.72 -9.83 -1.16
CA ILE A 70 -19.86 -10.32 -1.92
C ILE A 70 -19.94 -11.81 -1.57
N GLY A 71 -20.49 -12.10 -0.40
CA GLY A 71 -20.85 -13.46 -0.03
C GLY A 71 -21.84 -14.00 -1.07
N PRO A 72 -21.84 -15.31 -1.34
CA PRO A 72 -22.85 -15.88 -2.23
C PRO A 72 -24.23 -15.50 -1.69
N ALA A 73 -25.01 -14.81 -2.53
CA ALA A 73 -26.36 -14.40 -2.21
C ALA A 73 -27.13 -15.60 -1.63
N CYS A 74 -27.64 -15.47 -0.41
CA CYS A 74 -28.66 -16.40 0.09
C CYS A 74 -29.84 -16.35 -0.90
N PRO A 75 -30.21 -17.44 -1.59
CA PRO A 75 -31.48 -17.45 -2.28
C PRO A 75 -32.60 -17.43 -1.22
N SER A 76 -33.48 -16.46 -1.37
CA SER A 76 -34.67 -16.19 -0.55
C SER A 76 -35.50 -17.45 -0.24
N PRO A 77 -36.20 -17.52 0.91
CA PRO A 77 -37.12 -18.61 1.18
C PRO A 77 -38.33 -18.50 0.24
N SER A 78 -38.44 -19.42 -0.71
CA SER A 78 -39.68 -19.61 -1.47
C SER A 78 -40.71 -20.25 -0.54
N SER A 79 -41.69 -19.45 -0.13
CA SER A 79 -42.92 -19.93 0.50
C SER A 79 -43.61 -20.95 -0.42
N GLY A 80 -43.92 -22.12 0.14
CA GLY A 80 -44.71 -23.14 -0.54
C GLY A 80 -46.15 -22.68 -0.76
N SER A 81 -46.72 -23.11 -1.87
CA SER A 81 -48.14 -23.38 -2.09
C SER A 81 -48.27 -24.33 -3.28
#